data_AF-A0A521LXW5-F1
#
_entry.id   AF-A0A521LXW5-F1
#
_cell.length_a   1.000
_cell.length_b   1.000
_cell.length_c   1.000
_cell.angle_alpha   90.00
_cell.angle_beta   90.00
_cell.angle_gamma   90.00
#
_symmetry.space_group_name_H-M   'P 1'
#
loop_
_entity.id
_entity.type
_entity.pdbx_description
1 polymer ?
#
loop_
_entity_poly.entity_id
_entity_poly.type
_entity_poly.pdbx_seq_one_letter_code
_entity_poly.pdbx_strand_id
1 'polypeptide(L)'
;MHIHELRVDAAWNRRRPLTAGDILGHAGLREVLRRQSGLLFDGLGVDPRLAVMLASQPRLLMGHAGLGLCFRAGTPARPGSVSRVRFSELISLHDLASRRTADAFVKDMLACGYARLRTDVSDRRTQPIEPTAAGLDAVRGWLIVHLSTLDQLDGRDGSGSRLNTFVDTPDSLALLQPAVSDRFLSSQRMRELEHAAALGFWLHGGGLDRELMFAGLDESVPATERIPVGALSVPAMAGRLRHSRWEMASNLRAAEAAGRIGWSGKRGWSEVWISGGLLREVAMAEAVKLALIDDAFADCFGGIAFAQRPMAAFARKSEAVATPAASSR
;
A
#
# COMPACT_ATOMS: atom_id res chain seq x y z
N MET A 1 -23.74 -20.71 18.02
CA MET A 1 -22.89 -21.58 17.18
C MET A 1 -23.70 -21.99 15.96
N HIS A 2 -23.74 -21.13 14.93
CA HIS A 2 -24.19 -21.44 13.57
C HIS A 2 -23.23 -20.69 12.66
N ILE A 3 -22.19 -21.40 12.21
CA ILE A 3 -21.30 -20.91 11.16
C ILE A 3 -22.13 -21.09 9.89
N HIS A 4 -22.64 -20.01 9.32
CA HIS A 4 -23.17 -20.05 7.97
C HIS A 4 -22.00 -20.48 7.07
N GLU A 5 -22.13 -21.64 6.45
CA GLU A 5 -21.24 -22.07 5.37
C GLU A 5 -21.21 -20.96 4.33
N LEU A 6 -20.08 -20.24 4.28
CA LEU A 6 -19.75 -19.39 3.15
C LEU A 6 -19.83 -20.29 1.92
N ARG A 7 -20.85 -20.06 1.09
CA ARG A 7 -21.00 -20.75 -0.19
C ARG A 7 -19.92 -20.21 -1.12
N VAL A 8 -18.69 -20.70 -0.92
CA VAL A 8 -17.56 -20.44 -1.80
C VAL A 8 -17.84 -21.21 -3.08
N ASP A 9 -18.07 -20.49 -4.18
CA ASP A 9 -18.25 -21.12 -5.48
C ASP A 9 -17.05 -22.03 -5.79
N ALA A 10 -17.33 -23.26 -6.23
CA ALA A 10 -16.33 -24.28 -6.56
C ALA A 10 -15.31 -23.83 -7.62
N ALA A 11 -15.57 -22.72 -8.31
CA ALA A 11 -14.67 -22.09 -9.28
C ALA A 11 -13.41 -21.44 -8.66
N TRP A 12 -13.39 -21.17 -7.36
CA TRP A 12 -12.24 -20.55 -6.69
C TRP A 12 -11.12 -21.54 -6.31
N ASN A 13 -11.49 -22.80 -5.99
CA ASN A 13 -10.61 -23.85 -5.46
C ASN A 13 -9.47 -24.34 -6.38
N ARG A 14 -9.26 -23.71 -7.55
CA ARG A 14 -8.20 -24.09 -8.51
C ARG A 14 -7.41 -22.91 -9.05
N ARG A 15 -7.46 -21.73 -8.42
CA ARG A 15 -6.74 -20.56 -8.94
C ARG A 15 -5.43 -20.34 -8.22
N ARG A 16 -4.37 -20.33 -9.02
CA ARG A 16 -3.08 -19.81 -8.61
C ARG A 16 -3.14 -18.28 -8.64
N PRO A 17 -2.64 -17.58 -7.62
CA PRO A 17 -2.47 -16.13 -7.65
C PRO A 17 -1.65 -15.66 -8.85
N LEU A 18 -1.97 -14.49 -9.40
CA LEU A 18 -1.18 -13.81 -10.41
C LEU A 18 0.19 -13.47 -9.81
N THR A 19 1.25 -13.94 -10.48
CA THR A 19 2.61 -13.53 -10.14
C THR A 19 2.92 -12.15 -10.73
N ALA A 20 3.97 -11.51 -10.22
CA ALA A 20 4.46 -10.26 -10.83
C ALA A 20 4.83 -10.44 -12.31
N GLY A 21 5.30 -11.63 -12.71
CA GLY A 21 5.58 -11.95 -14.10
C GLY A 21 4.32 -12.01 -14.98
N ASP A 22 3.25 -12.63 -14.47
CA ASP A 22 1.96 -12.70 -15.17
C ASP A 22 1.40 -11.29 -15.40
N ILE A 23 1.47 -10.44 -14.37
CA ILE A 23 1.01 -9.04 -14.43
C ILE A 23 1.83 -8.23 -15.43
N LEU A 24 3.17 -8.35 -15.40
CA LEU A 24 4.06 -7.64 -16.32
C LEU A 24 3.90 -8.09 -17.77
N GLY A 25 3.53 -9.34 -18.00
CA GLY A 25 3.27 -9.89 -19.32
C GLY A 25 1.91 -9.51 -19.90
N HIS A 26 1.02 -8.88 -19.12
CA HIS A 26 -0.34 -8.58 -19.57
C HIS A 26 -0.37 -7.48 -20.64
N ALA A 27 -0.97 -7.77 -21.79
CA ALA A 27 -0.98 -6.86 -22.96
C ALA A 27 -1.65 -5.50 -22.65
N GLY A 28 -2.67 -5.49 -21.79
CA GLY A 28 -3.37 -4.28 -21.35
C GLY A 28 -2.82 -3.62 -20.08
N LEU A 29 -1.62 -4.00 -19.60
CA LEU A 29 -1.11 -3.53 -18.30
C LEU A 29 -1.10 -2.00 -18.18
N ARG A 30 -0.67 -1.28 -19.23
CA ARG A 30 -0.57 0.19 -19.20
C ARG A 30 -1.93 0.84 -18.94
N GLU A 31 -2.96 0.37 -19.64
CA GLU A 31 -4.32 0.88 -19.49
C GLU A 31 -4.86 0.61 -18.09
N VAL A 32 -4.66 -0.61 -17.59
CA VAL A 32 -5.14 -1.01 -16.26
C VAL A 32 -4.43 -0.21 -15.16
N LEU A 33 -3.11 -0.02 -15.25
CA LEU A 33 -2.38 0.81 -14.28
C LEU A 33 -2.79 2.29 -14.36
N ARG A 34 -3.04 2.84 -15.56
CA ARG A 34 -3.56 4.21 -15.69
C ARG A 34 -4.92 4.36 -14.99
N ARG A 35 -5.83 3.41 -15.19
CA ARG A 35 -7.15 3.41 -14.52
C ARG A 35 -7.01 3.29 -13.01
N GLN A 36 -6.15 2.38 -12.52
CA GLN A 36 -5.83 2.23 -11.10
C GLN A 36 -5.34 3.56 -10.51
N SER A 37 -4.39 4.22 -11.18
CA SER A 37 -3.85 5.52 -10.79
C SER A 37 -4.93 6.59 -10.75
N GLY A 38 -5.81 6.65 -11.76
CA GLY A 38 -6.96 7.56 -11.77
C GLY A 38 -7.86 7.38 -10.55
N LEU A 39 -8.23 6.14 -10.20
CA LEU A 39 -9.07 5.85 -9.04
C LEU A 39 -8.41 6.24 -7.71
N LEU A 40 -7.11 5.96 -7.55
CA LEU A 40 -6.36 6.36 -6.36
C LEU A 40 -6.25 7.89 -6.26
N PHE A 41 -6.11 8.56 -7.40
CA PHE A 41 -6.06 10.01 -7.49
C PHE A 41 -7.40 10.68 -7.17
N ASP A 42 -8.51 10.13 -7.67
CA ASP A 42 -9.86 10.63 -7.37
C ASP A 42 -10.17 10.52 -5.87
N GLY A 43 -9.72 9.44 -5.22
CA GLY A 43 -9.83 9.26 -3.78
C GLY A 43 -9.18 10.40 -2.97
N LEU A 44 -8.12 11.03 -3.49
CA LEU A 44 -7.49 12.20 -2.87
C LEU A 44 -8.29 13.49 -3.05
N GLY A 45 -9.07 13.59 -4.13
CA GLY A 45 -10.05 14.65 -4.29
C GLY A 45 -11.15 14.58 -3.22
N VAL A 46 -11.51 13.35 -2.81
CA VAL A 46 -12.50 13.09 -1.76
C VAL A 46 -11.93 13.31 -0.36
N ASP A 47 -10.75 12.75 -0.06
CA ASP A 47 -10.05 12.97 1.20
C ASP A 47 -8.57 13.34 0.99
N PRO A 48 -8.25 14.65 1.00
CA PRO A 48 -6.88 15.13 0.83
C PRO A 48 -5.88 14.61 1.88
N ARG A 49 -6.35 14.13 3.03
CA ARG A 49 -5.48 13.59 4.10
C ARG A 49 -4.84 12.26 3.70
N LEU A 50 -5.39 11.54 2.72
CA LEU A 50 -4.78 10.31 2.18
C LEU A 50 -3.36 10.56 1.66
N ALA A 51 -3.07 11.79 1.22
CA ALA A 51 -1.73 12.20 0.79
C ALA A 51 -0.68 11.95 1.88
N VAL A 52 -1.05 12.06 3.16
CA VAL A 52 -0.14 11.87 4.30
C VAL A 52 0.24 10.41 4.50
N MET A 53 -0.67 9.48 4.21
CA MET A 53 -0.39 8.03 4.26
C MET A 53 0.42 7.60 3.05
N LEU A 54 0.07 8.12 1.88
CA LEU A 54 0.69 7.79 0.60
C LEU A 54 1.98 8.57 0.34
N ALA A 55 2.41 9.43 1.26
CA ALA A 55 3.57 10.32 1.11
C ALA A 55 4.93 9.62 0.99
N SER A 56 5.03 8.33 1.32
CA SER A 56 6.18 7.50 0.92
C SER A 56 5.90 6.02 1.10
N GLN A 57 6.76 5.16 0.56
CA GLN A 57 6.63 3.71 0.74
C GLN A 57 6.75 3.30 2.21
N PRO A 58 7.70 3.78 3.04
CA PRO A 58 7.74 3.54 4.47
C PRO A 58 6.44 3.93 5.16
N ARG A 59 5.80 5.04 4.77
CA ARG A 59 4.53 5.48 5.37
C ARG A 59 3.37 4.55 4.99
N LEU A 60 3.32 4.10 3.74
CA LEU A 60 2.39 3.05 3.31
C LEU A 60 2.60 1.77 4.14
N LEU A 61 3.85 1.28 4.22
CA LEU A 61 4.19 0.05 4.94
C LEU A 61 3.92 0.17 6.44
N MET A 62 4.24 1.30 7.06
CA MET A 62 3.90 1.60 8.46
C MET A 62 2.38 1.61 8.69
N GLY A 63 1.59 2.13 7.75
CA GLY A 63 0.13 2.08 7.81
C GLY A 63 -0.40 0.65 7.82
N HIS A 64 0.06 -0.19 6.88
CA HIS A 64 -0.31 -1.61 6.85
C HIS A 64 0.16 -2.36 8.11
N ALA A 65 1.38 -2.10 8.58
CA ALA A 65 1.91 -2.71 9.80
C ALA A 65 1.07 -2.37 11.04
N GLY A 66 0.71 -1.09 11.21
CA GLY A 66 -0.11 -0.62 12.33
C GLY A 66 -1.51 -1.24 12.31
N LEU A 67 -2.17 -1.24 11.15
CA LEU A 67 -3.48 -1.88 10.98
C LEU A 67 -3.41 -3.39 11.23
N GLY A 68 -2.36 -4.06 10.76
CA GLY A 68 -2.15 -5.50 10.97
C GLY A 68 -2.04 -5.85 12.46
N LEU A 69 -1.32 -5.02 13.23
CA LEU A 69 -1.25 -5.15 14.69
C LEU A 69 -2.63 -4.93 15.35
N CYS A 70 -3.37 -3.90 14.93
CA CYS A 70 -4.68 -3.60 15.50
C CYS A 70 -5.71 -4.72 15.23
N PHE A 71 -5.80 -5.23 14.01
CA PHE A 71 -6.70 -6.34 13.67
C PHE A 71 -6.37 -7.61 14.47
N ARG A 72 -5.07 -7.93 14.67
CA ARG A 72 -4.65 -9.07 15.50
C ARG A 72 -4.92 -8.88 16.99
N ALA A 73 -4.98 -7.65 17.46
CA ALA A 73 -5.27 -7.31 18.86
C ALA A 73 -6.77 -7.20 19.18
N GLY A 74 -7.64 -7.29 18.16
CA GLY A 74 -9.07 -7.11 18.29
C GLY A 74 -9.89 -8.33 17.92
N THR A 75 -11.14 -8.08 17.51
CA THR A 75 -12.03 -9.05 16.90
C THR A 75 -12.22 -8.73 15.41
N PRO A 76 -12.72 -9.66 14.59
CA PRO A 76 -13.01 -9.39 13.18
C PRO A 76 -13.91 -8.15 12.98
N ALA A 77 -14.93 -8.00 13.82
CA ALA A 77 -15.86 -6.87 13.79
C ALA A 77 -15.28 -5.56 14.34
N ARG A 78 -14.22 -5.61 15.16
CA ARG A 78 -13.63 -4.43 15.80
C ARG A 78 -12.12 -4.60 16.02
N PRO A 79 -11.28 -3.90 15.24
CA PRO A 79 -9.84 -3.82 15.50
C PRO A 79 -9.56 -3.37 16.93
N GLY A 80 -8.52 -3.94 17.52
CA GLY A 80 -8.04 -3.54 18.83
C GLY A 80 -7.17 -2.30 18.76
N SER A 81 -6.48 -2.02 19.86
CA SER A 81 -5.48 -0.96 19.94
C SER A 81 -4.09 -1.54 20.15
N VAL A 82 -3.08 -0.77 19.76
CA VAL A 82 -1.68 -1.15 19.86
C VAL A 82 -0.88 -0.08 20.60
N SER A 83 0.06 -0.49 21.44
CA SER A 83 0.99 0.45 22.07
C SER A 83 1.98 1.01 21.07
N ARG A 84 2.44 2.25 21.28
CA ARG A 84 3.47 2.88 20.45
C ARG A 84 4.80 2.11 20.47
N VAL A 85 5.08 1.43 21.58
CA VAL A 85 6.26 0.56 21.73
C VAL A 85 6.19 -0.61 20.76
N ARG A 86 5.09 -1.39 20.82
CA ARG A 86 4.90 -2.55 19.94
C ARG A 86 4.86 -2.17 18.47
N PHE A 87 4.27 -1.02 18.14
CA PHE A 87 4.32 -0.46 16.79
C PHE A 87 5.78 -0.20 16.38
N SER A 88 6.54 0.54 17.18
CA SER A 88 7.94 0.87 16.89
C SER A 88 8.82 -0.36 16.75
N GLU A 89 8.64 -1.38 17.60
CA GLU A 89 9.37 -2.65 17.55
C GLU A 89 9.15 -3.37 16.21
N LEU A 90 7.91 -3.42 15.71
CA LEU A 90 7.61 -4.01 14.41
C LEU A 90 8.25 -3.22 13.27
N ILE A 91 8.22 -1.88 13.33
CA ILE A 91 8.86 -1.02 12.31
C ILE A 91 10.37 -1.25 12.28
N SER A 92 11.02 -1.37 13.44
CA SER A 92 12.45 -1.66 13.54
C SER A 92 12.79 -3.10 13.12
N LEU A 93 11.96 -4.09 13.45
CA LEU A 93 12.17 -5.48 13.05
C LEU A 93 12.26 -5.67 11.53
N HIS A 94 11.51 -4.85 10.78
CA HIS A 94 11.46 -4.90 9.32
C HIS A 94 12.28 -3.80 8.64
N ASP A 95 13.09 -3.04 9.40
CA ASP A 95 13.92 -1.94 8.89
C ASP A 95 13.14 -0.91 8.06
N LEU A 96 11.86 -0.66 8.41
CA LEU A 96 11.01 0.22 7.60
C LEU A 96 11.35 1.70 7.80
N ALA A 97 11.68 2.09 9.03
CA ALA A 97 11.97 3.47 9.38
C ALA A 97 12.65 3.59 10.75
N SER A 98 13.30 4.74 10.98
CA SER A 98 13.81 5.08 12.31
C SER A 98 12.67 5.25 13.33
N ARG A 99 12.97 5.11 14.62
CA ARG A 99 11.99 5.36 15.70
C ARG A 99 11.39 6.76 15.63
N ARG A 100 12.22 7.77 15.32
CA ARG A 100 11.77 9.17 15.16
C ARG A 100 10.76 9.29 14.00
N THR A 101 11.01 8.61 12.90
CA THR A 101 10.11 8.60 11.73
C THR A 101 8.80 7.88 12.05
N ALA A 102 8.85 6.76 12.78
CA ALA A 102 7.67 6.04 13.25
C ALA A 102 6.80 6.90 14.17
N ASP A 103 7.42 7.63 15.12
CA ASP A 103 6.72 8.55 16.01
C ASP A 103 6.07 9.72 15.25
N ALA A 104 6.76 10.28 14.25
CA ALA A 104 6.21 11.32 13.40
C ALA A 104 5.01 10.81 12.59
N PHE A 105 5.11 9.61 12.01
CA PHE A 105 4.01 8.97 11.30
C PHE A 105 2.77 8.79 12.18
N VAL A 106 2.95 8.29 13.41
CA VAL A 106 1.86 8.14 14.38
C VAL A 106 1.18 9.48 14.68
N LYS A 107 1.95 10.54 14.94
CA LYS A 107 1.40 11.88 15.18
C LYS A 107 0.59 12.38 13.99
N ASP A 108 1.08 12.13 12.78
CA ASP A 108 0.37 12.51 11.56
C ASP A 108 -0.93 11.73 11.38
N MET A 109 -0.97 10.42 11.70
CA MET A 109 -2.20 9.61 11.65
C MET A 109 -3.25 10.08 12.67
N LEU A 110 -2.80 10.51 13.86
CA LEU A 110 -3.67 11.13 14.87
C LEU A 110 -4.19 12.50 14.38
N ALA A 111 -3.32 13.34 13.83
CA ALA A 111 -3.69 14.68 13.33
C ALA A 111 -4.64 14.60 12.13
N CYS A 112 -4.49 13.60 11.26
CA CYS A 112 -5.39 13.35 10.14
C CYS A 112 -6.72 12.72 10.59
N GLY A 113 -6.81 12.20 11.82
CA GLY A 113 -7.99 11.51 12.33
C GLY A 113 -8.20 10.11 11.75
N TYR A 114 -7.16 9.49 11.19
CA TYR A 114 -7.18 8.07 10.78
C TYR A 114 -6.89 7.11 11.93
N ALA A 115 -6.28 7.64 12.99
CA ALA A 115 -6.07 6.94 14.23
C ALA A 115 -6.53 7.81 15.40
N ARG A 116 -6.78 7.19 16.55
CA ARG A 116 -7.07 7.89 17.80
C ARG A 116 -6.41 7.19 18.98
N LEU A 117 -6.17 7.94 20.05
CA LEU A 117 -5.76 7.37 21.33
C LEU A 117 -6.97 6.72 22.00
N ARG A 118 -6.78 5.54 22.56
CA ARG A 118 -7.80 4.88 23.39
C ARG A 118 -7.83 5.55 24.77
N THR A 119 -9.01 6.00 25.19
CA THR A 119 -9.19 6.82 26.42
C THR A 119 -9.64 6.01 27.63
N ASP A 120 -10.01 4.74 27.44
CA ASP A 120 -10.54 3.82 28.45
C ASP A 120 -9.46 3.06 29.24
N VAL A 121 -8.18 3.36 29.00
CA VAL A 121 -7.06 2.63 29.62
C VAL A 121 -6.63 3.31 30.90
N SER A 122 -6.65 2.54 32.00
CA SER A 122 -6.23 2.99 33.33
C SER A 122 -4.81 3.54 33.35
N ASP A 123 -3.90 2.94 32.56
CA ASP A 123 -2.54 3.43 32.37
C ASP A 123 -2.42 4.39 31.18
N ARG A 124 -2.55 5.69 31.48
CA ARG A 124 -2.34 6.80 30.54
C ARG A 124 -0.93 6.84 29.93
N ARG A 125 0.07 6.12 30.47
CA ARG A 125 1.43 6.07 29.93
C ARG A 125 1.54 5.21 28.68
N THR A 126 0.66 4.21 28.54
CA THR A 126 0.69 3.29 27.39
C THR A 126 0.16 3.90 26.11
N GLN A 127 -0.73 4.91 26.22
CA GLN A 127 -1.38 5.65 25.12
C GLN A 127 -1.62 4.79 23.87
N PRO A 128 -2.39 3.68 23.99
CA PRO A 128 -2.55 2.78 22.87
C PRO A 128 -3.42 3.44 21.79
N ILE A 129 -3.13 3.06 20.56
CA ILE A 129 -3.66 3.70 19.36
C ILE A 129 -4.54 2.70 18.64
N GLU A 130 -5.72 3.14 18.20
CA GLU A 130 -6.65 2.35 17.39
C GLU A 130 -7.03 3.10 16.11
N PRO A 131 -7.35 2.40 15.02
CA PRO A 131 -7.85 3.03 13.81
C PRO A 131 -9.24 3.63 14.05
N THR A 132 -9.52 4.76 13.41
CA THR A 132 -10.88 5.32 13.34
C THR A 132 -11.67 4.69 12.20
N ALA A 133 -12.99 4.93 12.15
CA ALA A 133 -13.80 4.53 10.99
C ALA A 133 -13.22 5.08 9.67
N ALA A 134 -12.83 6.36 9.64
CA ALA A 134 -12.20 6.97 8.48
C ALA A 134 -10.88 6.26 8.08
N GLY A 135 -10.07 5.82 9.05
CA GLY A 135 -8.85 5.06 8.76
C GLY A 135 -9.14 3.68 8.17
N LEU A 136 -10.22 3.03 8.64
CA LEU A 136 -10.68 1.74 8.10
C LEU A 136 -11.27 1.89 6.69
N ASP A 137 -12.05 2.95 6.45
CA ASP A 137 -12.61 3.26 5.13
C ASP A 137 -11.52 3.57 4.11
N ALA A 138 -10.46 4.30 4.53
CA ALA A 138 -9.31 4.60 3.69
C ALA A 138 -8.59 3.31 3.20
N VAL A 139 -8.26 2.38 4.11
CA VAL A 139 -7.61 1.13 3.71
C VAL A 139 -8.55 0.20 2.93
N ARG A 140 -9.86 0.22 3.23
CA ARG A 140 -10.87 -0.52 2.47
C ARG A 140 -10.97 -0.01 1.04
N GLY A 141 -11.07 1.29 0.83
CA GLY A 141 -11.08 1.91 -0.49
C GLY A 141 -9.81 1.62 -1.28
N TRP A 142 -8.66 1.68 -0.61
CA TRP A 142 -7.38 1.31 -1.22
C TRP A 142 -7.37 -0.15 -1.70
N LEU A 143 -7.83 -1.10 -0.87
CA LEU A 143 -7.94 -2.52 -1.26
C LEU A 143 -8.91 -2.72 -2.42
N ILE A 144 -10.07 -2.05 -2.41
CA ILE A 144 -11.07 -2.11 -3.49
C ILE A 144 -10.44 -1.75 -4.84
N VAL A 145 -9.65 -0.67 -4.91
CA VAL A 145 -8.98 -0.26 -6.15
C VAL A 145 -8.01 -1.34 -6.63
N HIS A 146 -7.21 -1.94 -5.74
CA HIS A 146 -6.23 -2.96 -6.12
C HIS A 146 -6.89 -4.30 -6.50
N LEU A 147 -7.96 -4.71 -5.82
CA LEU A 147 -8.72 -5.92 -6.17
C LEU A 147 -9.45 -5.75 -7.51
N SER A 148 -10.02 -4.58 -7.78
CA SER A 148 -10.59 -4.23 -9.09
C SER A 148 -9.53 -4.25 -10.20
N THR A 149 -8.32 -3.79 -9.90
CA THR A 149 -7.18 -3.84 -10.83
C THR A 149 -6.80 -5.29 -11.16
N LEU A 150 -6.74 -6.15 -10.16
CA LEU A 150 -6.49 -7.59 -10.34
C LEU A 150 -7.59 -8.27 -11.16
N ASP A 151 -8.86 -7.94 -10.89
CA ASP A 151 -9.99 -8.49 -11.65
C ASP A 151 -9.94 -8.08 -13.13
N GLN A 152 -9.54 -6.84 -13.43
CA GLN A 152 -9.32 -6.37 -14.81
C GLN A 152 -8.18 -7.11 -15.52
N LEU A 153 -7.04 -7.33 -14.84
CA LEU A 153 -5.91 -8.10 -15.40
C LEU A 153 -6.24 -9.58 -15.62
N ASP A 154 -7.16 -10.12 -14.85
CA ASP A 154 -7.63 -11.51 -14.96
C ASP A 154 -8.83 -11.64 -15.94
N GLY A 155 -9.28 -10.53 -16.53
CA GLY A 155 -10.39 -10.48 -17.49
C GLY A 155 -11.76 -10.82 -16.90
N ARG A 156 -12.01 -10.47 -15.62
CA ARG A 156 -13.21 -10.85 -14.88
C ARG A 156 -14.12 -9.68 -14.54
N ASP A 157 -15.41 -9.89 -14.75
CA ASP A 157 -16.50 -9.10 -14.20
C ASP A 157 -17.52 -10.02 -13.48
N GLY A 158 -18.34 -9.45 -12.59
CA GLY A 158 -19.46 -10.16 -11.96
C GLY A 158 -19.14 -11.06 -10.75
N SER A 159 -20.09 -11.94 -10.40
CA SER A 159 -20.05 -12.76 -9.19
C SER A 159 -18.83 -13.69 -9.15
N GLY A 160 -18.12 -13.74 -8.00
CA GLY A 160 -16.90 -14.54 -7.84
C GLY A 160 -15.61 -13.86 -8.30
N SER A 161 -15.65 -12.56 -8.60
CA SER A 161 -14.46 -11.71 -8.70
C SER A 161 -13.86 -11.45 -7.31
N ARG A 162 -12.59 -11.02 -7.26
CA ARG A 162 -11.91 -10.70 -6.00
C ARG A 162 -12.61 -9.54 -5.28
N LEU A 163 -12.97 -8.51 -6.04
CA LEU A 163 -13.67 -7.34 -5.53
C LEU A 163 -15.02 -7.73 -4.91
N ASN A 164 -15.85 -8.46 -5.65
CA ASN A 164 -17.18 -8.83 -5.16
C ASN A 164 -17.09 -9.74 -3.94
N THR A 165 -16.19 -10.72 -3.96
CA THR A 165 -15.93 -11.56 -2.78
C THR A 165 -15.51 -10.72 -1.57
N PHE A 166 -14.65 -9.72 -1.74
CA PHE A 166 -14.23 -8.83 -0.66
C PHE A 166 -15.37 -7.94 -0.15
N VAL A 167 -16.23 -7.43 -1.04
CA VAL A 167 -17.36 -6.56 -0.66
C VAL A 167 -18.48 -7.36 0.00
N ASP A 168 -18.77 -8.56 -0.50
CA ASP A 168 -19.88 -9.39 -0.05
C ASP A 168 -19.55 -10.21 1.21
N THR A 169 -18.27 -10.40 1.52
CA THR A 169 -17.85 -11.16 2.71
C THR A 169 -17.83 -10.27 3.97
N PRO A 170 -18.61 -10.59 5.02
CA PRO A 170 -18.51 -9.91 6.31
C PRO A 170 -17.09 -10.01 6.88
N ASP A 171 -16.63 -8.94 7.55
CA ASP A 171 -15.30 -8.87 8.16
C ASP A 171 -14.12 -9.13 7.19
N SER A 172 -14.35 -9.05 5.87
CA SER A 172 -13.33 -9.28 4.83
C SER A 172 -12.06 -8.45 5.03
N LEU A 173 -12.21 -7.21 5.53
CA LEU A 173 -11.08 -6.35 5.83
C LEU A 173 -10.23 -6.91 6.97
N ALA A 174 -10.85 -7.49 8.00
CA ALA A 174 -10.12 -8.11 9.12
C ALA A 174 -9.42 -9.41 8.73
N LEU A 175 -9.92 -10.11 7.71
CA LEU A 175 -9.26 -11.27 7.11
C LEU A 175 -8.07 -10.84 6.24
N LEU A 176 -8.33 -9.92 5.30
CA LEU A 176 -7.38 -9.61 4.24
C LEU A 176 -6.26 -8.66 4.68
N GLN A 177 -6.58 -7.64 5.49
CA GLN A 177 -5.59 -6.61 5.82
C GLN A 177 -4.35 -7.19 6.53
N PRO A 178 -4.47 -8.06 7.56
CA PRO A 178 -3.29 -8.62 8.22
C PRO A 178 -2.47 -9.50 7.28
N ALA A 179 -3.13 -10.24 6.39
CA ALA A 179 -2.47 -11.09 5.40
C ALA A 179 -1.69 -10.26 4.36
N VAL A 180 -2.22 -9.12 3.92
CA VAL A 180 -1.51 -8.15 3.06
C VAL A 180 -0.33 -7.53 3.81
N SER A 181 -0.53 -7.13 5.07
CA SER A 181 0.53 -6.59 5.91
C SER A 181 1.71 -7.56 6.02
N ASP A 182 1.46 -8.84 6.30
CA ASP A 182 2.53 -9.85 6.43
C ASP A 182 3.33 -10.00 5.14
N ARG A 183 2.67 -9.99 3.98
CA ARG A 183 3.31 -10.11 2.67
C ARG A 183 4.14 -8.89 2.31
N PHE A 184 3.63 -7.71 2.63
CA PHE A 184 4.37 -6.47 2.41
C PHE A 184 5.61 -6.40 3.31
N LEU A 185 5.46 -6.77 4.59
CA LEU A 185 6.56 -6.74 5.55
C LEU A 185 7.57 -7.86 5.33
N SER A 186 7.19 -9.00 4.73
CA SER A 186 8.11 -10.11 4.42
C SER A 186 8.80 -9.97 3.07
N SER A 187 8.19 -9.28 2.09
CA SER A 187 8.80 -9.06 0.77
C SER A 187 9.90 -8.00 0.81
N GLN A 188 11.17 -8.44 0.70
CA GLN A 188 12.31 -7.54 0.58
C GLN A 188 12.15 -6.60 -0.61
N ARG A 189 11.67 -7.12 -1.75
CA ARG A 189 11.39 -6.32 -2.93
C ARG A 189 10.39 -5.20 -2.66
N MET A 190 9.35 -5.45 -1.85
CA MET A 190 8.36 -4.44 -1.44
C MET A 190 8.94 -3.40 -0.48
N ARG A 191 9.82 -3.81 0.45
CA ARG A 191 10.49 -2.89 1.38
C ARG A 191 11.54 -2.01 0.69
N GLU A 192 12.25 -2.58 -0.28
CA GLU A 192 13.33 -1.94 -1.03
C GLU A 192 12.88 -1.32 -2.35
N LEU A 193 11.57 -1.23 -2.64
CA LEU A 193 11.09 -0.52 -3.83
C LEU A 193 11.66 0.92 -3.88
N GLU A 194 12.00 1.53 -2.73
CA GLU A 194 12.67 2.84 -2.63
C GLU A 194 14.12 2.89 -3.11
N HIS A 195 14.84 1.77 -3.16
CA HIS A 195 16.31 1.78 -3.28
C HIS A 195 16.84 1.52 -4.69
N ALA A 196 15.97 1.26 -5.67
CA ALA A 196 16.38 1.40 -7.07
C ALA A 196 16.51 2.91 -7.36
N ALA A 197 17.76 3.40 -7.36
CA ALA A 197 18.21 4.79 -7.25
C ALA A 197 17.57 5.86 -8.18
N ALA A 198 16.66 5.49 -9.08
CA ALA A 198 15.86 6.42 -9.87
C ALA A 198 14.49 6.77 -9.24
N LEU A 199 14.07 6.04 -8.20
CA LEU A 199 12.78 6.21 -7.54
C LEU A 199 12.80 7.19 -6.35
N GLY A 200 13.95 7.72 -5.93
CA GLY A 200 14.03 8.63 -4.78
C GLY A 200 13.13 9.88 -4.94
N PHE A 201 12.98 10.40 -6.16
CA PHE A 201 11.98 11.43 -6.48
C PHE A 201 10.53 10.93 -6.29
N TRP A 202 10.25 9.74 -6.82
CA TRP A 202 8.92 9.15 -6.98
C TRP A 202 8.35 8.49 -5.72
N LEU A 203 9.22 8.04 -4.82
CA LEU A 203 8.86 7.34 -3.58
C LEU A 203 9.04 8.22 -2.35
N HIS A 204 9.93 9.23 -2.35
CA HIS A 204 10.01 10.21 -1.26
C HIS A 204 9.07 11.40 -1.44
N GLY A 205 8.60 11.67 -2.67
CA GLY A 205 7.52 12.63 -2.97
C GLY A 205 6.12 12.12 -2.62
N GLY A 206 5.99 10.84 -2.28
CA GLY A 206 4.72 10.17 -2.11
C GLY A 206 4.17 9.62 -3.39
N GLY A 207 3.52 8.47 -3.29
CA GLY A 207 2.89 7.77 -4.41
C GLY A 207 1.88 8.62 -5.19
N LEU A 208 1.49 9.80 -4.69
CA LEU A 208 0.60 10.74 -5.38
C LEU A 208 1.27 11.45 -6.57
N ASP A 209 2.59 11.67 -6.58
CA ASP A 209 3.29 12.14 -7.80
C ASP A 209 3.18 11.13 -8.95
N ARG A 210 3.18 9.83 -8.60
CA ARG A 210 3.00 8.74 -9.55
C ARG A 210 1.56 8.69 -10.06
N GLU A 211 0.55 8.69 -9.18
CA GLU A 211 -0.84 8.53 -9.65
C GLU A 211 -1.31 9.67 -10.55
N LEU A 212 -0.88 10.91 -10.27
CA LEU A 212 -1.18 12.07 -11.10
C LEU A 212 -0.63 11.95 -12.52
N MET A 213 0.62 11.50 -12.67
CA MET A 213 1.25 11.39 -13.98
C MET A 213 0.76 10.16 -14.74
N PHE A 214 0.51 9.05 -14.04
CA PHE A 214 0.01 7.84 -14.67
C PHE A 214 -1.40 8.00 -15.19
N ALA A 215 -2.28 8.71 -14.45
CA ALA A 215 -3.63 9.04 -14.90
C ALA A 215 -3.63 9.81 -16.24
N GLY A 216 -2.58 10.59 -16.52
CA GLY A 216 -2.41 11.39 -17.74
C GLY A 216 -1.64 10.71 -18.88
N LEU A 217 -1.28 9.43 -18.77
CA LEU A 217 -0.51 8.72 -19.79
C LEU A 217 -1.22 8.68 -21.15
N ASP A 218 -0.50 9.10 -22.20
CA ASP A 218 -0.89 8.80 -23.58
C ASP A 218 -0.51 7.35 -23.93
N GLU A 219 -1.52 6.50 -24.07
CA GLU A 219 -1.36 5.08 -24.38
C GLU A 219 -0.97 4.82 -25.85
N SER A 220 -1.21 5.77 -26.75
CA SER A 220 -0.89 5.64 -28.17
C SER A 220 0.63 5.67 -28.44
N VAL A 221 1.40 6.27 -27.53
CA VAL A 221 2.85 6.38 -27.65
C VAL A 221 3.53 5.09 -27.16
N PRO A 222 4.45 4.49 -27.93
CA PRO A 222 5.21 3.31 -27.50
C PRO A 222 6.00 3.54 -26.22
N ALA A 223 6.04 2.52 -25.34
CA ALA A 223 6.75 2.58 -24.06
C ALA A 223 8.30 2.65 -24.19
N THR A 224 8.84 2.68 -25.40
CA THR A 224 10.26 2.90 -25.70
C THR A 224 10.61 4.37 -25.89
N GLU A 225 9.61 5.25 -25.98
CA GLU A 225 9.78 6.67 -26.29
C GLU A 225 9.61 7.57 -25.06
N ARG A 226 9.58 8.88 -25.29
CA ARG A 226 9.18 9.89 -24.31
C ARG A 226 7.67 9.93 -24.29
N ILE A 227 7.08 9.45 -23.19
CA ILE A 227 5.64 9.23 -23.09
C ILE A 227 5.00 10.47 -22.46
N PRO A 228 4.15 11.21 -23.17
CA PRO A 228 3.45 12.35 -22.61
C PRO A 228 2.57 11.96 -21.42
N VAL A 229 2.57 12.80 -20.38
CA VAL A 229 1.72 12.68 -19.18
C VAL A 229 0.91 13.95 -18.91
N GLY A 230 0.82 14.84 -19.91
CA GLY A 230 0.12 16.12 -19.83
C GLY A 230 0.94 17.24 -19.17
N ALA A 231 0.33 18.42 -19.04
CA ALA A 231 0.95 19.58 -18.42
C ALA A 231 0.90 19.49 -16.89
N LEU A 232 2.07 19.56 -16.24
CA LEU A 232 2.17 19.54 -14.77
C LEU A 232 2.46 20.95 -14.22
N SER A 233 1.64 21.37 -13.26
CA SER A 233 1.85 22.61 -12.51
C SER A 233 2.57 22.32 -11.20
N VAL A 234 3.84 22.75 -11.09
CA VAL A 234 4.66 22.59 -9.87
C VAL A 234 3.96 23.15 -8.61
N PRO A 235 3.34 24.34 -8.63
CA PRO A 235 2.57 24.82 -7.48
C PRO A 235 1.35 23.96 -7.14
N ALA A 236 0.66 23.42 -8.15
CA ALA A 236 -0.49 22.55 -7.93
C ALA A 236 -0.07 21.21 -7.31
N MET A 237 1.03 20.62 -7.79
CA MET A 237 1.62 19.40 -7.23
C MET A 237 2.06 19.63 -5.78
N ALA A 238 2.88 20.66 -5.53
CA ALA A 238 3.38 20.97 -4.18
C ALA A 238 2.23 21.20 -3.19
N GLY A 239 1.18 21.93 -3.59
CA GLY A 239 0.01 22.19 -2.76
C GLY A 239 -0.78 20.93 -2.41
N ARG A 240 -1.00 20.03 -3.39
CA ARG A 240 -1.74 18.77 -3.19
C ARG A 240 -0.95 17.74 -2.38
N LEU A 241 0.37 17.77 -2.47
CA LEU A 241 1.27 16.80 -1.82
C LEU A 241 1.81 17.26 -0.47
N ARG A 242 1.51 18.49 -0.05
CA ARG A 242 2.04 19.12 1.16
C ARG A 242 3.58 19.18 1.20
N HIS A 243 4.25 19.15 0.05
CA HIS A 243 5.67 19.44 -0.08
C HIS A 243 5.91 20.93 -0.18
N SER A 244 7.09 21.39 0.25
CA SER A 244 7.51 22.73 -0.13
C SER A 244 7.71 22.81 -1.65
N ARG A 245 7.49 24.00 -2.22
CA ARG A 245 7.77 24.25 -3.64
C ARG A 245 9.24 24.01 -3.99
N TRP A 246 10.15 24.25 -3.04
CA TRP A 246 11.57 24.03 -3.23
C TRP A 246 11.91 22.53 -3.29
N GLU A 247 11.39 21.73 -2.37
CA GLU A 247 11.54 20.27 -2.40
C GLU A 247 11.03 19.72 -3.72
N MET A 248 9.81 20.07 -4.13
CA MET A 248 9.23 19.64 -5.41
C MET A 248 10.08 20.05 -6.61
N ALA A 249 10.56 21.30 -6.66
CA ALA A 249 11.39 21.78 -7.76
C ALA A 249 12.77 21.12 -7.80
N SER A 250 13.39 20.87 -6.65
CA SER A 250 14.67 20.16 -6.53
C SER A 250 14.54 18.72 -7.01
N ASN A 251 13.48 18.07 -6.56
CA ASN A 251 13.08 16.73 -6.92
C ASN A 251 12.90 16.63 -8.45
N LEU A 252 12.14 17.53 -9.09
CA LEU A 252 11.92 17.50 -10.54
C LEU A 252 13.22 17.71 -11.34
N ARG A 253 14.14 18.54 -10.84
CA ARG A 253 15.47 18.73 -11.46
C ARG A 253 16.30 17.45 -11.43
N ALA A 254 16.27 16.71 -10.32
CA ALA A 254 17.00 15.46 -10.20
C ALA A 254 16.47 14.40 -11.19
N ALA A 255 15.14 14.27 -11.31
CA ALA A 255 14.50 13.36 -12.25
C ALA A 255 14.80 13.73 -13.73
N GLU A 256 14.82 15.03 -14.04
CA GLU A 256 15.20 15.56 -15.36
C GLU A 256 16.68 15.28 -15.68
N ALA A 257 17.59 15.54 -14.73
CA ALA A 257 19.01 15.25 -14.89
C ALA A 257 19.31 13.76 -15.09
N ALA A 258 18.49 12.89 -14.49
CA ALA A 258 18.54 11.44 -14.69
C ALA A 258 17.87 10.96 -15.98
N GLY A 259 17.37 11.87 -16.83
CA GLY A 259 16.68 11.55 -18.08
C GLY A 259 15.34 10.83 -17.90
N ARG A 260 14.78 10.86 -16.69
CA ARG A 260 13.55 10.12 -16.35
C ARG A 260 12.29 10.88 -16.73
N ILE A 261 12.35 12.20 -16.69
CA ILE A 261 11.30 13.11 -17.12
C ILE A 261 11.88 14.23 -17.98
N GLY A 262 11.01 14.96 -18.66
CA GLY A 262 11.35 16.27 -19.21
C GLY A 262 10.14 16.99 -19.76
N TRP A 263 10.40 18.07 -20.47
CA TRP A 263 9.37 18.90 -21.09
C TRP A 263 9.49 18.83 -22.61
N SER A 264 8.35 18.77 -23.30
CA SER A 264 8.29 18.78 -24.77
C SER A 264 8.66 20.15 -25.36
N GLY A 265 8.59 21.21 -24.54
CA GLY A 265 8.99 22.57 -24.91
C GLY A 265 9.58 23.32 -23.72
N LYS A 266 9.04 24.51 -23.41
CA LYS A 266 9.53 25.31 -22.29
C LYS A 266 9.29 24.60 -20.96
N ARG A 267 10.37 24.40 -20.21
CA ARG A 267 10.36 23.80 -18.87
C ARG A 267 9.34 24.47 -17.95
N GLY A 268 8.41 23.68 -17.39
CA GLY A 268 7.36 24.13 -16.47
C GLY A 268 6.14 24.79 -17.13
N TRP A 269 6.13 24.93 -18.46
CA TRP A 269 5.07 25.59 -19.24
C TRP A 269 4.57 24.75 -20.42
N SER A 270 5.09 23.54 -20.58
CA SER A 270 4.74 22.62 -21.65
C SER A 270 4.43 21.25 -21.08
N GLU A 271 3.96 20.37 -21.95
CA GLU A 271 3.69 18.99 -21.61
C GLU A 271 4.93 18.29 -21.05
N VAL A 272 4.72 17.54 -19.97
CA VAL A 272 5.73 16.70 -19.37
C VAL A 272 5.69 15.34 -20.03
N TRP A 273 6.86 14.75 -20.25
CA TRP A 273 7.00 13.37 -20.65
C TRP A 273 7.76 12.57 -19.59
N ILE A 274 7.50 11.27 -19.51
CA ILE A 274 8.27 10.29 -18.75
C ILE A 274 9.03 9.35 -19.68
N SER A 275 10.17 8.84 -19.23
CA SER A 275 10.93 7.84 -19.98
C SER A 275 10.28 6.46 -19.91
N GLY A 276 10.45 5.67 -20.97
CA GLY A 276 10.10 4.25 -20.96
C GLY A 276 10.76 3.42 -19.85
N GLY A 277 11.99 3.77 -19.47
CA GLY A 277 12.69 3.12 -18.36
C GLY A 277 11.99 3.33 -17.01
N LEU A 278 11.57 4.57 -16.75
CA LEU A 278 10.78 4.90 -15.58
C LEU A 278 9.42 4.18 -15.58
N LEU A 279 8.73 4.12 -16.73
CA LEU A 279 7.46 3.40 -16.84
C LEU A 279 7.62 1.91 -16.47
N ARG A 280 8.69 1.25 -16.95
CA ARG A 280 8.97 -0.16 -16.62
C ARG A 280 9.25 -0.38 -15.14
N GLU A 281 9.99 0.52 -14.51
CA GLU A 281 10.28 0.44 -13.07
C GLU A 281 9.01 0.59 -12.22
N VAL A 282 8.13 1.52 -12.60
CA VAL A 282 6.83 1.68 -11.92
C VAL A 282 5.93 0.47 -12.14
N ALA A 283 5.83 -0.03 -13.38
CA ALA A 283 5.04 -1.22 -13.68
C ALA A 283 5.53 -2.43 -12.88
N MET A 284 6.85 -2.57 -12.69
CA MET A 284 7.44 -3.59 -11.85
C MET A 284 7.06 -3.44 -10.37
N ALA A 285 7.10 -2.22 -9.85
CA ALA A 285 6.68 -1.94 -8.46
C ALA A 285 5.20 -2.27 -8.24
N GLU A 286 4.32 -1.89 -9.16
CA GLU A 286 2.89 -2.24 -9.09
C GLU A 286 2.64 -3.72 -9.23
N ALA A 287 3.32 -4.39 -10.17
CA ALA A 287 3.17 -5.83 -10.36
C ALA A 287 3.56 -6.61 -9.09
N VAL A 288 4.64 -6.23 -8.41
CA VAL A 288 5.02 -6.84 -7.12
C VAL A 288 3.93 -6.62 -6.08
N LYS A 289 3.43 -5.40 -5.94
CA LYS A 289 2.38 -5.08 -4.96
C LYS A 289 1.10 -5.87 -5.23
N LEU A 290 0.61 -5.83 -6.47
CA LEU A 290 -0.61 -6.51 -6.90
C LEU A 290 -0.49 -8.03 -6.71
N ALA A 291 0.66 -8.63 -7.06
CA ALA A 291 0.90 -10.06 -6.83
C ALA A 291 0.87 -10.43 -5.34
N LEU A 292 1.44 -9.59 -4.47
CA LEU A 292 1.38 -9.80 -3.01
C LEU A 292 -0.06 -9.65 -2.48
N ILE A 293 -0.84 -8.71 -3.00
CA ILE A 293 -2.25 -8.57 -2.62
C ILE A 293 -3.04 -9.80 -3.08
N ASP A 294 -2.81 -10.28 -4.30
CA ASP A 294 -3.50 -11.44 -4.84
C ASP A 294 -3.18 -12.72 -4.08
N ASP A 295 -1.91 -12.92 -3.74
CA ASP A 295 -1.49 -14.03 -2.89
C ASP A 295 -2.16 -13.96 -1.50
N ALA A 296 -2.30 -12.75 -0.92
CA ALA A 296 -3.04 -12.55 0.33
C ALA A 296 -4.50 -12.92 0.19
N PHE A 297 -5.10 -12.48 -0.90
CA PHE A 297 -6.49 -12.71 -1.20
C PHE A 297 -6.77 -14.21 -1.37
N ALA A 298 -5.94 -14.90 -2.15
CA ALA A 298 -6.05 -16.35 -2.33
C ALA A 298 -5.89 -17.11 -1.03
N ASP A 299 -4.98 -16.73 -0.14
CA ASP A 299 -4.86 -17.39 1.17
C ASP A 299 -6.10 -17.18 2.06
N CYS A 300 -6.71 -16.00 2.01
CA CYS A 300 -7.86 -15.65 2.85
C CYS A 300 -9.17 -16.25 2.35
N PHE A 301 -9.37 -16.26 1.02
CA PHE A 301 -10.66 -16.59 0.40
C PHE A 301 -10.59 -17.88 -0.45
N GLY A 302 -9.39 -18.47 -0.57
CA GLY A 302 -8.94 -19.67 -1.32
C GLY A 302 -9.79 -20.93 -1.36
N GLY A 303 -10.75 -21.08 -0.44
CA GLY A 303 -11.50 -22.33 -0.25
C GLY A 303 -10.67 -23.51 0.26
N ILE A 304 -9.34 -23.39 0.39
CA ILE A 304 -8.47 -24.38 1.05
C ILE A 304 -7.68 -23.68 2.15
N ALA A 305 -7.84 -24.15 3.39
CA ALA A 305 -7.04 -23.81 4.58
C ALA A 305 -7.54 -22.74 5.58
N PHE A 306 -8.82 -22.34 5.58
CA PHE A 306 -9.37 -21.69 6.79
C PHE A 306 -9.65 -22.70 7.92
N ALA A 307 -9.72 -24.00 7.61
CA ALA A 307 -10.11 -25.03 8.60
C ALA A 307 -8.96 -25.61 9.45
N GLN A 308 -7.67 -25.39 9.14
CA GLN A 308 -6.58 -26.11 9.84
C GLN A 308 -5.25 -25.34 10.03
N ARG A 309 -5.22 -24.01 10.05
CA ARG A 309 -4.03 -23.28 10.51
C ARG A 309 -4.24 -22.75 11.93
N PRO A 310 -3.69 -23.41 12.97
CA PRO A 310 -3.67 -22.80 14.30
C PRO A 310 -2.83 -21.51 14.24
N MET A 311 -3.31 -20.47 14.94
CA MET A 311 -2.66 -19.17 15.16
C MET A 311 -1.21 -19.22 15.73
N ALA A 312 -0.62 -20.40 15.88
CA ALA A 312 0.61 -20.64 16.63
C ALA A 312 1.92 -20.34 15.87
N ALA A 313 1.89 -20.05 14.56
CA ALA A 313 3.13 -19.87 13.79
C ALA A 313 3.87 -18.53 14.01
N PHE A 314 3.24 -17.54 14.63
CA PHE A 314 3.87 -16.22 14.85
C PHE A 314 4.51 -16.02 16.25
N ALA A 315 4.41 -17.00 17.16
CA ALA A 315 4.97 -16.89 18.51
C ALA A 315 6.46 -17.27 18.63
N ARG A 316 7.05 -17.97 17.65
CA ARG A 316 8.40 -18.54 17.84
C ARG A 316 9.59 -17.60 17.62
N LYS A 317 9.37 -16.34 17.20
CA LYS A 317 10.46 -15.34 17.12
C LYS A 317 10.47 -14.31 18.26
N SER A 318 9.40 -14.19 19.05
CA SER A 318 9.36 -13.31 20.22
C SER A 318 9.89 -13.96 21.49
N GLU A 319 9.90 -15.30 21.60
CA GLU A 319 10.41 -16.01 22.78
C GLU A 319 11.95 -16.19 22.79
N ALA A 320 12.62 -16.04 21.64
CA ALA A 320 14.08 -16.18 21.55
C ALA A 320 14.88 -14.95 22.05
N VAL A 321 14.19 -13.87 22.44
CA VAL A 321 14.82 -12.63 22.94
C VAL A 321 14.70 -12.49 24.47
N ALA A 322 13.97 -13.38 25.14
CA ALA A 322 13.63 -13.24 26.56
C ALA A 322 14.24 -14.29 27.51
N THR A 323 15.38 -14.90 27.15
CA THR A 323 16.13 -15.76 28.09
C THR A 323 17.42 -15.05 28.53
N PRO A 324 17.53 -14.56 29.79
CA PRO A 324 18.82 -14.12 30.29
C PRO A 324 19.69 -15.36 30.52
N ALA A 325 20.91 -15.33 29.96
CA ALA A 325 21.92 -16.33 30.22
C ALA A 325 22.16 -16.43 31.73
N ALA A 326 21.91 -17.61 32.30
CA ALA A 326 22.33 -17.94 33.65
C ALA A 326 23.86 -17.80 33.74
N SER A 327 24.31 -16.87 34.57
CA SER A 327 25.72 -16.72 34.89
C SER A 327 26.15 -17.85 35.80
N SER A 328 26.99 -18.75 35.29
CA SER A 328 27.81 -19.65 36.10
C SER A 328 28.96 -18.86 36.70
N ARG A 329 28.95 -18.69 38.03
CA ARG A 329 30.11 -18.73 38.94
C ARG A 329 29.65 -18.64 40.38
#